data_AF-A0A3S1MY14-F1
#
_entry.id   AF-A0A3S1MY14-F1
#
_cell.length_a   1.000
_cell.length_b   1.000
_cell.length_c   1.000
_cell.angle_alpha   90.00
_cell.angle_beta   90.00
_cell.angle_gamma   90.00
#
_symmetry.space_group_name_H-M   'P 1'
#
loop_
_entity.id
_entity.type
_entity.pdbx_description
1 polymer ?
#
loop_
_entity_poly.entity_id
_entity_poly.type
_entity_poly.pdbx_seq_one_letter_code
_entity_poly.pdbx_strand_id
1 'polypeptide(L)' 'MFRLEARTSTPAWFNLALPLIAIAVTLVLCSGLIAVAGAGIIEAYGVMLSASLGDSYAITETLVRAAPMIFT' A
#
# COMPACT_ATOMS: atom_id res chain seq x y z
N MET A 1 12.62 25.83 -17.43
CA MET A 1 11.70 26.18 -16.31
C MET A 1 10.48 25.28 -16.45
N PHE A 2 10.21 24.39 -15.49
CA PHE A 2 8.99 23.58 -15.50
C PHE A 2 7.83 24.42 -14.96
N ARG A 3 6.77 24.61 -15.74
CA ARG A 3 5.52 25.27 -15.31
C ARG A 3 4.50 24.18 -14.98
N LEU A 4 4.07 24.11 -13.72
CA LEU A 4 2.99 23.22 -13.30
C LEU A 4 1.65 23.84 -13.74
N GLU A 5 0.91 23.15 -14.61
CA GLU A 5 -0.44 23.53 -15.02
C GLU A 5 -1.46 22.60 -14.39
N ALA A 6 -2.62 23.16 -13.98
CA ALA A 6 -3.70 22.37 -13.41
C ALA A 6 -4.26 21.41 -14.47
N ARG A 7 -4.45 20.15 -14.09
CA ARG A 7 -5.02 19.14 -14.97
C ARG A 7 -6.51 19.45 -15.16
N THR A 8 -6.95 19.72 -16.39
CA THR A 8 -8.32 20.13 -16.72
C THR A 8 -9.36 19.02 -16.52
N SER A 9 -8.93 17.76 -16.65
CA SER A 9 -9.76 16.58 -16.41
C SER A 9 -8.89 15.41 -15.97
N THR A 10 -9.38 14.65 -15.00
CA THR A 10 -8.82 13.35 -14.59
C THR A 10 -9.78 12.25 -15.00
N PRO A 11 -9.39 11.35 -15.92
CA PRO A 11 -10.26 10.27 -16.32
C PRO A 11 -10.47 9.29 -15.15
N ALA A 12 -11.71 8.80 -14.99
CA ALA A 12 -12.10 8.02 -13.82
C ALA A 12 -11.26 6.74 -13.61
N TRP A 13 -10.82 6.10 -14.69
CA TRP A 13 -9.96 4.91 -14.62
C TRP A 13 -8.60 5.22 -13.97
N PHE A 14 -8.09 6.44 -14.13
CA PHE A 14 -6.79 6.84 -13.60
C PHE A 14 -6.82 6.96 -12.07
N ASN A 15 -7.96 7.38 -11.51
CA ASN A 15 -8.16 7.44 -10.06
C ASN A 15 -8.11 6.05 -9.40
N LEU A 16 -8.46 4.98 -10.12
CA LEU A 16 -8.36 3.61 -9.62
C LEU A 16 -7.02 2.97 -9.98
N ALA A 17 -6.50 3.22 -11.18
CA ALA A 17 -5.23 2.65 -11.63
C ALA A 17 -4.04 3.13 -10.79
N LEU A 18 -4.03 4.42 -10.41
CA LEU A 18 -2.94 5.00 -9.61
C LEU A 18 -2.73 4.29 -8.26
N PRO A 19 -3.75 4.14 -7.38
CA PRO A 19 -3.60 3.41 -6.13
C PRO A 19 -3.16 1.96 -6.33
N LEU A 20 -3.71 1.26 -7.33
CA LEU A 20 -3.34 -0.13 -7.61
C LEU A 20 -1.87 -0.25 -8.04
N ILE A 21 -1.40 0.65 -8.90
CA ILE A 21 0.02 0.70 -9.29
C ILE A 21 0.89 1.04 -8.08
N ALA A 22 0.48 1.98 -7.24
CA ALA A 22 1.22 2.34 -6.03
C ALA A 22 1.39 1.14 -5.07
N ILE A 23 0.33 0.35 -4.86
CA ILE A 23 0.38 -0.89 -4.08
C ILE A 23 1.37 -1.88 -4.72
N ALA A 24 1.24 -2.14 -6.02
CA ALA A 24 2.11 -3.08 -6.73
C ALA A 24 3.59 -2.67 -6.66
N VAL A 25 3.90 -1.39 -6.90
CA VAL A 25 5.26 -0.86 -6.81
C VAL A 25 5.80 -0.99 -5.39
N THR A 26 4.99 -0.66 -4.38
CA THR A 26 5.38 -0.80 -2.97
C THR A 26 5.72 -2.25 -2.62
N LEU A 27 4.90 -3.22 -3.06
CA LEU A 27 5.18 -4.64 -2.86
C LEU A 27 6.49 -5.06 -3.56
N VAL A 28 6.73 -4.63 -4.79
CA VAL A 28 7.98 -4.95 -5.50
C VAL A 28 9.20 -4.37 -4.77
N LEU A 29 9.13 -3.12 -4.33
CA LEU A 29 10.22 -2.46 -3.60
C LEU A 29 10.50 -3.14 -2.25
N CYS A 30 9.45 -3.43 -1.47
CA CYS A 30 9.56 -4.13 -0.19
C CYS A 30 10.08 -5.56 -0.38
N SER A 31 9.69 -6.26 -1.44
CA SER A 31 10.22 -7.59 -1.77
C SER A 31 11.74 -7.56 -1.95
N GLY A 32 12.28 -6.51 -2.57
CA GLY A 32 13.73 -6.29 -2.68
C GLY A 32 14.41 -6.19 -1.31
N LEU A 33 13.82 -5.45 -0.37
CA LEU A 33 14.34 -5.33 1.00
C LEU A 33 14.27 -6.67 1.75
N ILE A 34 13.17 -7.40 1.61
CA ILE A 34 12.99 -8.73 2.22
C ILE A 34 14.04 -9.72 1.68
N ALA A 35 14.29 -9.68 0.37
CA ALA A 35 15.31 -10.51 -0.26
C ALA A 35 16.74 -10.17 0.24
N VAL A 36 17.05 -8.88 0.41
CA VAL A 36 18.33 -8.43 0.99
C VAL A 36 18.50 -8.92 2.44
N ALA A 37 17.40 -9.03 3.20
CA ALA A 37 17.41 -9.59 4.55
C ALA A 37 17.53 -11.13 4.59
N GLY A 38 17.51 -11.81 3.44
CA GLY A 38 17.60 -13.27 3.33
C GLY A 38 16.33 -14.02 3.75
N ALA A 39 15.19 -13.33 3.86
CA ALA A 39 13.91 -13.94 4.23
C ALA A 39 13.08 -14.35 3.00
N GLY A 40 12.19 -15.32 3.18
CA GLY A 40 11.24 -15.74 2.14
C GLY A 40 10.21 -14.64 1.88
N ILE A 41 10.14 -14.12 0.65
CA ILE A 41 9.25 -13.00 0.29
C ILE A 41 7.77 -13.35 0.55
N ILE A 42 7.33 -14.52 0.09
CA ILE A 42 5.94 -14.96 0.24
C ILE A 42 5.58 -15.19 1.71
N GLU A 43 6.48 -15.81 2.48
CA GLU A 43 6.29 -16.03 3.92
C GLU A 43 6.21 -14.71 4.68
N ALA A 44 7.10 -13.77 4.38
CA ALA A 44 7.10 -12.44 5.00
C ALA A 44 5.79 -11.69 4.74
N TYR A 45 5.26 -11.71 3.51
CA TYR A 45 3.96 -11.14 3.22
C TYR A 45 2.81 -11.89 3.91
N GLY A 46 2.87 -13.22 3.99
CA GLY A 46 1.91 -14.03 4.72
C GLY A 46 1.84 -13.63 6.20
N VAL A 47 2.99 -13.44 6.84
CA VAL A 47 3.10 -12.97 8.23
C VAL A 47 2.59 -11.54 8.38
N MET A 48 2.94 -10.61 7.48
CA MET A 48 2.42 -9.24 7.53
C MET A 48 0.88 -9.21 7.38
N LEU A 49 0.33 -10.05 6.51
CA LEU A 49 -1.10 -10.13 6.27
C LEU A 49 -1.82 -10.71 7.49
N SER A 50 -1.32 -11.79 8.08
CA SER A 50 -1.91 -12.36 9.30
C SER A 50 -1.75 -11.45 10.52
N ALA A 51 -0.66 -10.69 10.62
CA ALA A 51 -0.46 -9.71 11.68
C ALA A 51 -1.44 -8.53 11.61
N SER A 52 -1.94 -8.18 10.42
CA SER A 52 -2.86 -7.05 10.22
C SER A 52 -4.33 -7.48 10.14
N LEU A 53 -4.62 -8.70 9.65
CA LEU A 53 -5.98 -9.16 9.35
C LEU A 53 -6.32 -10.53 9.96
N GLY A 54 -5.45 -11.12 10.77
CA GLY A 54 -5.58 -12.51 11.24
C GLY A 54 -6.63 -12.74 12.33
N ASP A 55 -7.04 -11.71 13.07
CA ASP A 55 -8.11 -11.78 14.07
C ASP A 55 -8.84 -10.42 14.21
N SER A 56 -10.00 -10.43 14.86
CA SER A 56 -10.81 -9.25 15.17
C SER A 56 -10.01 -8.14 15.85
N TYR A 57 -9.08 -8.49 16.75
CA TYR A 57 -8.21 -7.50 17.38
C TYR A 57 -7.27 -6.83 16.37
N ALA A 58 -6.58 -7.62 15.54
CA ALA A 58 -5.64 -7.11 14.54
C ALA A 58 -6.33 -6.20 13.50
N ILE A 59 -7.54 -6.58 13.07
CA ILE A 59 -8.35 -5.76 12.16
C ILE A 59 -8.71 -4.44 12.83
N THR A 60 -9.19 -4.48 14.08
CA THR A 60 -9.58 -3.27 14.81
C THR A 60 -8.39 -2.34 15.03
N GLU A 61 -7.24 -2.89 15.42
CA GLU A 61 -6.02 -2.11 15.60
C GLU A 61 -5.56 -1.47 14.28
N THR A 62 -5.63 -2.21 13.16
CA THR A 62 -5.32 -1.69 11.83
C THR A 62 -6.25 -0.52 11.47
N LEU A 63 -7.56 -0.64 11.73
CA LEU A 63 -8.53 0.43 11.49
C LEU A 63 -8.28 1.65 12.38
N VAL A 64 -7.97 1.46 13.66
CA VAL A 64 -7.64 2.55 14.59
C VAL A 64 -6.39 3.31 14.11
N ARG A 65 -5.35 2.60 13.66
CA ARG A 65 -4.14 3.21 13.10
C ARG A 65 -4.41 3.93 11.77
N ALA A 66 -5.34 3.43 10.96
CA ALA A 66 -5.71 4.02 9.69
C ALA A 66 -6.64 5.25 9.85
N ALA A 67 -7.39 5.36 10.94
CA ALA A 67 -8.40 6.41 11.18
C ALA A 67 -8.01 7.85 10.76
N PRO A 68 -6.82 8.38 11.08
CA PRO A 68 -6.45 9.74 10.66
C PRO A 68 -6.33 9.93 9.14
N MET A 69 -6.12 8.85 8.37
CA MET A 69 -5.91 8.88 6.92
C MET A 69 -7.16 8.47 6.11
N ILE A 70 -8.23 7.97 6.76
CA ILE A 70 -9.43 7.45 6.06
C ILE A 70 -10.17 8.56 5.29
N PHE A 71 -10.09 9.81 5.74
CA PHE A 71 -10.84 10.93 5.16
C PHE A 71 -9.94 11.93 4.41
N THR A 72 -8.70 11.56 4.08
CA THR A 72 -7.75 12.37 3.30
C THR A 72 -7.58 11.81 1.90
#